data_AF-C8XI92-F1
#
_entry.id   AF-C8XI92-F1
#
_cell.length_a   1.000
_cell.length_b   1.000
_cell.length_c   1.000
_cell.angle_alpha   90.00
_cell.angle_beta   90.00
_cell.angle_gamma   90.00
#
_symmetry.space_group_name_H-M   'P 1'
#
loop_
_entity.id
_entity.type
_entity.pdbx_description
1 polymer ?
#
loop_
_entity_poly.entity_id
_entity_poly.type
_entity_poly.pdbx_seq_one_letter_code
_entity_poly.pdbx_strand_id
1 'polypeptide(L)'
;MSTRLPDINEVRPVSAADDAVFAEIREVLERHGALQRFGVTLLHQHFDIADSEVLLETIDVENRILTSKPASRTDGRSSIETSWRLDAPNGARECETQCSTARGMDGDQYHQSTHYTVS
;
A
#
# COMPACT_ATOMS: atom_id res chain seq x y z
N MET A 1 9.95 -11.92 10.76
CA MET A 1 10.81 -11.72 9.58
C MET A 1 9.87 -11.67 8.40
N SER A 2 9.70 -10.49 7.82
CA SER A 2 8.87 -10.34 6.62
C SER A 2 9.62 -10.98 5.46
N THR A 3 9.01 -11.98 4.82
CA THR A 3 9.69 -12.73 3.75
C THR A 3 9.79 -11.86 2.51
N ARG A 4 10.96 -11.82 1.87
CA ARG A 4 11.20 -11.16 0.58
C ARG A 4 10.15 -11.61 -0.45
N LEU A 5 9.49 -10.66 -1.10
CA LEU A 5 8.55 -10.96 -2.17
C LEU A 5 9.29 -11.26 -3.49
N PRO A 6 8.71 -12.04 -4.40
CA PRO A 6 9.23 -12.20 -5.76
C PRO A 6 9.21 -10.89 -6.57
N ASP A 7 10.02 -10.83 -7.63
CA ASP A 7 9.92 -9.76 -8.63
C ASP A 7 8.60 -9.89 -9.40
N ILE A 8 8.05 -8.77 -9.90
CA ILE A 8 6.79 -8.78 -10.66
C ILE A 8 6.79 -9.75 -11.85
N ASN A 9 7.94 -9.94 -12.49
CA ASN A 9 8.08 -10.83 -13.64
C ASN A 9 8.08 -12.31 -13.24
N GLU A 10 8.19 -12.60 -11.95
CA GLU A 10 8.18 -13.95 -11.37
C GLU A 10 6.84 -14.29 -10.70
N VAL A 11 5.95 -13.30 -10.54
CA VAL A 11 4.65 -13.51 -9.90
C VAL A 11 3.65 -14.09 -10.89
N ARG A 12 2.95 -15.14 -10.46
CA ARG A 12 1.81 -15.69 -11.23
C ARG A 12 0.75 -14.60 -11.41
N PRO A 13 0.32 -14.30 -12.65
CA PRO A 13 -0.78 -13.36 -12.88
C PRO A 13 -2.07 -13.81 -12.20
N VAL A 14 -2.91 -12.83 -11.84
CA VAL A 14 -4.28 -13.08 -11.37
C VAL A 14 -5.04 -13.90 -12.40
N SER A 15 -5.79 -14.90 -11.94
CA SER A 15 -6.54 -15.82 -12.79
C SER A 15 -7.84 -16.24 -12.11
N ALA A 16 -8.71 -16.97 -12.83
CA ALA A 16 -9.95 -17.53 -12.29
C ALA A 16 -9.74 -18.46 -11.08
N ALA A 17 -8.52 -18.99 -10.88
CA ALA A 17 -8.20 -19.77 -9.68
C ALA A 17 -8.25 -18.93 -8.39
N ASP A 18 -8.18 -17.60 -8.50
CA ASP A 18 -8.16 -16.66 -7.38
C ASP A 18 -9.58 -16.15 -7.04
N ASP A 19 -10.60 -16.40 -7.87
CA ASP A 19 -11.95 -15.85 -7.74
C ASP A 19 -12.59 -16.16 -6.37
N ALA A 20 -12.39 -17.38 -5.85
CA ALA A 20 -12.89 -17.78 -4.54
C ALA A 20 -12.28 -16.92 -3.42
N VAL A 21 -10.99 -16.60 -3.52
CA VAL A 21 -10.29 -15.73 -2.55
C VAL A 21 -10.87 -14.32 -2.59
N PHE A 22 -11.09 -13.75 -3.78
CA PHE A 22 -11.69 -12.43 -3.92
C PHE A 22 -13.13 -12.38 -3.40
N ALA A 23 -13.91 -13.44 -3.62
CA ALA A 23 -15.27 -13.55 -3.09
C ALA A 23 -15.29 -13.52 -1.56
N GLU A 24 -14.43 -14.33 -0.92
CA GLU A 24 -14.33 -14.39 0.54
C GLU A 24 -13.85 -13.05 1.14
N ILE A 25 -12.88 -12.38 0.51
CA ILE A 25 -12.42 -11.05 0.92
C ILE A 25 -13.55 -10.03 0.81
N ARG A 26 -14.30 -10.03 -0.31
CA ARG A 26 -15.45 -9.14 -0.49
C ARG A 26 -16.47 -9.33 0.64
N GLU A 27 -16.80 -10.56 0.99
CA GLU A 27 -17.72 -10.85 2.08
C GLU A 27 -17.22 -10.32 3.43
N VAL A 28 -15.93 -10.48 3.75
CA VAL A 28 -15.32 -9.92 4.97
C VAL A 28 -15.48 -8.40 4.97
N LEU A 29 -15.08 -7.73 3.88
CA LEU A 29 -15.16 -6.28 3.77
C LEU A 29 -16.61 -5.78 3.86
N GLU A 30 -17.56 -6.49 3.26
CA GLU A 30 -18.99 -6.16 3.32
C GLU A 30 -19.53 -6.27 4.75
N ARG A 31 -19.22 -7.35 5.47
CA ARG A 31 -19.63 -7.54 6.88
C ARG A 31 -19.15 -6.42 7.81
N HIS A 32 -18.04 -5.76 7.47
CA HIS A 32 -17.46 -4.68 8.25
C HIS A 32 -17.69 -3.29 7.65
N GLY A 33 -18.52 -3.16 6.59
CA GLY A 33 -18.79 -1.86 5.95
C GLY A 33 -17.55 -1.22 5.31
N ALA A 34 -16.59 -2.03 4.89
CA ALA A 34 -15.24 -1.60 4.48
C ALA A 34 -14.99 -1.73 2.97
N LEU A 35 -16.00 -2.08 2.17
CA LEU A 35 -15.89 -2.21 0.69
C LEU A 35 -15.40 -0.93 0.00
N GLN A 36 -15.62 0.24 0.60
CA GLN A 36 -15.18 1.54 0.08
C GLN A 36 -13.96 2.10 0.85
N ARG A 37 -13.29 1.26 1.63
CA ARG A 37 -12.19 1.67 2.51
C ARG A 37 -10.90 0.91 2.25
N PHE A 38 -10.99 -0.37 1.91
CA PHE A 38 -9.83 -1.23 1.68
C PHE A 38 -9.93 -1.95 0.34
N GLY A 39 -8.77 -2.29 -0.21
CA GLY A 39 -8.63 -3.11 -1.41
C GLY A 39 -7.49 -4.11 -1.24
N VAL A 40 -7.17 -4.81 -2.32
CA VAL A 40 -6.07 -5.77 -2.38
C VAL A 40 -5.12 -5.43 -3.51
N THR A 41 -3.84 -5.77 -3.34
CA THR A 41 -2.81 -5.61 -4.38
C THR A 41 -2.07 -6.93 -4.56
N LEU A 42 -1.56 -7.17 -5.76
CA LEU A 42 -0.71 -8.33 -6.03
C LEU A 42 0.66 -8.11 -5.39
N LEU A 43 1.05 -8.99 -4.49
CA LEU A 43 2.31 -8.87 -3.75
C LEU A 43 3.52 -9.15 -4.66
N HIS A 44 4.39 -8.16 -4.79
CA HIS A 44 5.67 -8.22 -5.49
C HIS A 44 6.59 -7.11 -4.96
N GLN A 45 7.89 -7.19 -5.25
CA GLN A 45 8.83 -6.11 -4.98
C GLN A 45 9.77 -5.89 -6.15
N HIS A 46 10.19 -4.64 -6.38
CA HIS A 46 11.12 -4.28 -7.47
C HIS A 46 12.57 -4.20 -7.00
N PHE A 47 12.79 -4.08 -5.69
CA PHE A 47 14.10 -3.95 -5.07
C PHE A 47 14.01 -4.38 -3.60
N ASP A 48 15.16 -4.55 -2.96
CA ASP A 48 15.23 -4.95 -1.55
C ASP A 48 14.99 -3.75 -0.64
N ILE A 49 14.24 -3.96 0.43
CA ILE A 49 13.97 -3.00 1.50
C ILE A 49 14.48 -3.63 2.80
N ALA A 50 15.28 -2.90 3.58
CA ALA A 50 15.79 -3.42 4.84
C ALA A 50 14.68 -3.49 5.91
N ASP A 51 14.83 -4.36 6.91
CA ASP A 51 13.88 -4.49 8.03
C ASP A 51 13.66 -3.17 8.81
N SER A 52 14.65 -2.26 8.77
CA SER A 52 14.59 -0.93 9.38
C SER A 52 13.94 0.13 8.48
N GLU A 53 13.59 -0.21 7.26
CA GLU A 53 13.05 0.69 6.24
C GLU A 53 11.55 0.44 5.99
N VAL A 54 10.94 1.42 5.35
CA VAL A 54 9.57 1.40 4.84
C VAL A 54 9.55 2.17 3.52
N LEU A 55 8.62 1.88 2.61
CA LEU A 55 8.41 2.77 1.46
C LEU A 55 7.70 4.04 1.90
N LEU A 56 8.31 5.19 1.66
CA LEU A 56 7.69 6.48 1.84
C LEU A 56 7.26 7.04 0.49
N GLU A 57 5.96 7.26 0.37
CA GLU A 57 5.28 7.93 -0.73
C GLU A 57 5.18 9.43 -0.45
N THR A 58 5.54 10.24 -1.45
CA THR A 58 5.32 11.68 -1.47
C THR A 58 4.62 12.05 -2.77
N ILE A 59 3.60 12.89 -2.66
CA ILE A 59 2.76 13.30 -3.79
C ILE A 59 3.05 14.77 -4.13
N ASP A 60 3.39 15.00 -5.39
CA ASP A 60 3.41 16.33 -6.02
C ASP A 60 2.18 16.43 -6.94
N VAL A 61 1.15 17.16 -6.48
CA VAL A 61 -0.12 17.25 -7.19
C VAL A 61 -0.06 18.16 -8.40
N GLU A 62 0.76 19.22 -8.35
CA GLU A 62 0.92 20.16 -9.46
C GLU A 62 1.48 19.43 -10.68
N ASN A 63 2.53 18.62 -10.46
CA ASN A 63 3.19 17.87 -11.51
C ASN A 63 2.61 16.47 -11.73
N ARG A 64 1.65 16.05 -10.89
CA ARG A 64 1.02 14.71 -10.90
C ARG A 64 2.04 13.58 -10.75
N ILE A 65 2.97 13.74 -9.83
CA ILE A 65 4.03 12.77 -9.55
C ILE A 65 3.78 12.12 -8.19
N LEU A 66 3.77 10.79 -8.18
CA LEU A 66 3.93 9.99 -6.97
C LEU A 66 5.36 9.48 -6.93
N THR A 67 6.09 9.81 -5.87
CA THR A 67 7.44 9.28 -5.63
C THR A 67 7.39 8.30 -4.47
N SER A 68 7.84 7.06 -4.68
CA SER A 68 8.01 6.07 -3.62
C SER A 68 9.50 5.74 -3.47
N LYS A 69 10.02 5.82 -2.24
CA LYS A 69 11.43 5.58 -1.92
C LYS A 69 11.58 4.87 -0.57
N PRO A 70 12.58 3.98 -0.39
CA PRO A 70 12.95 3.52 0.94
C PRO A 70 13.28 4.70 1.86
N ALA A 71 12.76 4.66 3.07
CA ALA A 71 13.06 5.60 4.14
C ALA A 71 13.16 4.84 5.47
N SER A 72 13.89 5.40 6.44
CA SER A 72 13.92 4.82 7.78
C SER A 72 12.51 4.85 8.39
N ARG A 73 12.13 3.78 9.08
CA ARG A 73 10.88 3.71 9.86
C ARG A 73 10.75 4.84 10.89
N THR A 74 11.87 5.47 11.29
CA THR A 74 11.88 6.60 12.23
C THR A 74 11.61 7.95 11.59
N ASP A 75 11.72 8.06 10.26
CA ASP A 75 11.60 9.32 9.52
C ASP A 75 10.13 9.67 9.23
N GLY A 76 9.24 8.67 9.25
CA GLY A 76 7.81 8.79 8.98
C GLY A 76 6.95 9.40 10.10
N ARG A 77 7.50 10.21 11.02
CA ARG A 77 6.78 10.73 12.22
C ARG A 77 5.53 11.58 11.90
N SER A 78 5.36 12.00 10.65
CA SER A 78 4.15 12.62 10.11
C SER A 78 3.75 11.95 8.79
N SER A 79 3.36 10.69 8.86
CA SER A 79 2.91 9.92 7.70
C SER A 79 1.68 9.08 8.05
N ILE A 80 0.95 8.63 7.02
CA ILE A 80 -0.19 7.72 7.16
C ILE A 80 0.18 6.41 6.49
N GLU A 81 -0.06 5.30 7.16
CA GLU A 81 0.11 3.96 6.58
C GLU A 81 -0.91 3.76 5.44
N THR A 82 -0.44 3.36 4.26
CA THR A 82 -1.27 3.19 3.05
C THR A 82 -1.33 1.74 2.57
N SER A 83 -0.37 0.91 2.95
CA SER A 83 -0.35 -0.53 2.65
C SER A 83 0.18 -1.35 3.83
N TRP A 84 -0.37 -2.55 3.97
CA TRP A 84 0.00 -3.48 5.03
C TRP A 84 0.12 -4.89 4.49
N ARG A 85 1.09 -5.62 5.03
CA ARG A 85 1.20 -7.06 4.89
C ARG A 85 0.45 -7.76 6.02
N LEU A 86 -0.24 -8.85 5.68
CA LEU A 86 -1.06 -9.65 6.60
C LEU A 86 -0.52 -11.08 6.77
N ASP A 87 0.70 -11.36 6.30
CA ASP A 87 1.37 -12.65 6.41
C ASP A 87 2.28 -12.76 7.65
N ALA A 88 2.16 -11.80 8.59
CA ALA A 88 2.83 -11.91 9.88
C ALA A 88 2.30 -13.16 10.64
N PRO A 89 3.18 -13.98 11.25
CA PRO A 89 2.78 -15.23 11.91
C PRO A 89 1.72 -15.08 13.03
N ASN A 90 1.61 -13.89 13.61
CA ASN A 90 0.66 -13.56 14.67
C ASN A 90 -0.64 -12.90 14.15
N GLY A 91 -0.82 -12.79 12.83
CA GLY A 91 -1.95 -12.10 12.21
C GLY A 91 -1.93 -10.57 12.41
N ALA A 92 -0.83 -10.01 12.90
CA ALA A 92 -0.67 -8.57 12.99
C ALA A 92 -0.45 -7.97 11.59
N ARG A 93 -0.90 -6.73 11.40
CA ARG A 93 -0.56 -5.96 10.22
C ARG A 93 0.86 -5.43 10.33
N GLU A 94 1.66 -5.60 9.29
CA GLU A 94 2.98 -4.97 9.15
C GLU A 94 2.89 -3.85 8.12
N CYS A 95 3.17 -2.60 8.52
CA CYS A 95 3.19 -1.47 7.58
C CYS A 95 4.35 -1.62 6.59
N GLU A 96 4.03 -1.53 5.30
CA GLU A 96 4.97 -1.64 4.17
C GLU A 96 5.15 -0.29 3.46
N THR A 97 4.09 0.50 3.36
CA THR A 97 4.13 1.82 2.70
C THR A 97 3.43 2.87 3.56
N GLN A 98 4.04 4.05 3.58
CA GLN A 98 3.54 5.24 4.26
C GLN A 98 3.48 6.40 3.28
N CYS A 99 2.48 7.26 3.38
CA CYS A 99 2.43 8.52 2.66
C CYS A 99 2.80 9.67 3.60
N SER A 100 3.81 10.46 3.23
CA SER A 100 4.18 11.67 3.98
C SER A 100 3.05 12.67 3.97
N THR A 101 2.65 13.17 5.15
CA THR A 101 1.65 14.25 5.29
C THR A 101 2.29 15.62 5.52
N ALA A 102 3.63 15.69 5.49
CA ALA A 102 4.37 16.92 5.75
C ALA A 102 3.95 18.00 4.74
N ARG A 103 3.35 19.08 5.28
CA ARG A 103 3.01 20.32 4.58
C ARG A 103 4.24 20.85 3.83
N GLY A 104 4.28 20.65 2.52
CA GLY A 104 5.01 21.54 1.62
C GLY A 104 4.32 22.90 1.62
N MET A 105 5.12 23.97 1.62
CA MET A 105 4.68 25.36 1.55
C MET A 105 3.80 25.58 0.31
N ASP A 106 2.48 25.46 0.47
CA ASP A 106 1.44 26.23 -0.23
C ASP A 106 0.09 25.53 -0.01
N GLY A 107 -0.73 26.11 0.87
CA GLY A 107 -2.19 26.00 0.89
C GLY A 107 -2.83 24.61 0.79
N ASP A 108 -3.37 24.14 1.93
CA ASP A 108 -4.55 23.28 2.08
C ASP A 108 -5.19 22.68 0.80
N GLN A 109 -5.31 21.33 0.74
CA GLN A 109 -6.49 20.53 0.29
C GLN A 109 -6.22 19.21 -0.47
N TYR A 110 -4.98 18.78 -0.73
CA TYR A 110 -4.79 17.78 -1.80
C TYR A 110 -4.85 16.27 -1.45
N HIS A 111 -5.40 15.88 -0.30
CA HIS A 111 -5.72 14.46 -0.03
C HIS A 111 -7.05 14.01 -0.71
N GLN A 112 -7.47 14.67 -1.80
CA GLN A 112 -8.73 14.41 -2.51
C GLN A 112 -8.58 14.31 -4.05
N SER A 113 -7.41 13.96 -4.58
CA SER A 113 -7.30 13.67 -6.01
C SER A 113 -7.50 12.16 -6.25
N THR A 114 -8.61 11.85 -6.93
CA THR A 114 -9.05 10.53 -7.34
C THR A 114 -7.94 9.78 -8.08
N HIS A 115 -7.41 8.71 -7.49
CA HIS A 115 -6.71 7.68 -8.25
C HIS A 115 -7.78 6.92 -9.03
N TYR A 116 -7.68 6.90 -10.35
CA TYR A 116 -8.68 6.32 -11.23
C TYR A 116 -8.86 4.82 -10.93
N THR A 117 -10.07 4.44 -10.50
CA THR A 117 -10.57 3.08 -10.60
C THR A 117 -11.14 2.92 -12.00
N VAL A 118 -10.61 1.99 -12.79
CA VAL A 118 -11.31 1.55 -14.01
C VAL A 118 -12.61 0.89 -13.53
N SER A 119 -13.74 1.32 -14.10
CA SER A 119 -15.08 0.83 -13.77
C SER A 119 -15.28 -0.61 -14.20
#